data_AF-A0A226DB87-F1
#
_entry.id   AF-A0A226DB87-F1
#
_cell.length_a   1.000
_cell.length_b   1.000
_cell.length_c   1.000
_cell.angle_alpha   90.00
_cell.angle_beta   90.00
_cell.angle_gamma   90.00
#
_symmetry.space_group_name_H-M   'P 1'
#
loop_
_entity.id
_entity.type
_entity.pdbx_description
1 polymer ?
#
loop_
_entity_poly.entity_id
_entity_poly.type
_entity_poly.pdbx_seq_one_letter_code
_entity_poly.pdbx_strand_id
1 'polypeptide(L)'
;MVLRIFCFFAVLYSAHGFLQELTFYTEPDAGGNAFVFRTKEPDLTPHYSKLLNDGEGLVKKITLICGRYPFYIFCSVSADGTLLCRNQTLFRTMKSLRYLGPLDTTIPSISIYSGTDSDLAGGIERTFTGLAANDFGFLPAWMLLTGRSSWTGFSSPDFSGNSTCFSTSELMGGAQVDGNPMRSLIKGCNSKYRSDYWNVDKLT
;
A
#
# COMPACT_ATOMS: atom_id res chain seq x y z
N MET A 1 -16.45 -42.02 12.43
CA MET A 1 -16.18 -40.70 13.07
C MET A 1 -14.96 -39.99 12.50
N VAL A 2 -13.87 -40.69 12.19
CA VAL A 2 -12.61 -40.09 11.68
C VAL A 2 -12.81 -39.25 10.40
N LEU A 3 -13.61 -39.71 9.45
CA LEU A 3 -13.90 -38.96 8.21
C LEU A 3 -14.61 -37.62 8.47
N ARG A 4 -15.50 -37.56 9.49
CA ARG A 4 -16.20 -36.32 9.85
C ARG A 4 -15.26 -35.30 10.50
N ILE A 5 -14.28 -35.78 11.27
CA ILE A 5 -13.23 -34.94 11.86
C ILE A 5 -12.31 -34.41 10.76
N PHE A 6 -11.95 -35.25 9.78
CA PHE A 6 -11.13 -34.83 8.63
C PHE A 6 -11.83 -33.79 7.75
N CYS A 7 -13.13 -33.94 7.48
CA CYS A 7 -13.92 -32.90 6.79
C CYS A 7 -14.01 -31.61 7.62
N PHE A 8 -14.09 -31.69 8.95
CA PHE A 8 -14.11 -30.51 9.81
C PHE A 8 -12.79 -29.74 9.77
N PHE A 9 -11.65 -30.44 9.78
CA PHE A 9 -10.33 -29.82 9.61
C PHE A 9 -10.08 -29.29 8.20
N ALA A 10 -10.64 -29.92 7.17
CA ALA A 10 -10.55 -29.45 5.78
C ALA A 10 -11.32 -28.13 5.54
N VAL A 11 -12.28 -27.78 6.40
CA VAL A 11 -13.07 -26.54 6.32
C VAL A 11 -12.46 -25.41 7.16
N LEU A 12 -11.50 -25.71 8.04
CA LEU A 12 -10.72 -24.69 8.77
C LEU A 12 -9.66 -24.08 7.84
N TYR A 13 -10.14 -23.30 6.87
CA TYR A 13 -9.26 -22.46 6.05
C TYR A 13 -8.90 -21.22 6.87
N SER A 14 -7.66 -21.18 7.39
CA SER A 14 -7.13 -20.00 8.05
C SER A 14 -6.79 -18.94 7.00
N ALA A 15 -7.74 -18.04 6.74
CA ALA A 15 -7.47 -16.83 5.98
C ALA A 15 -6.59 -15.91 6.85
N HIS A 16 -5.32 -15.76 6.47
CA HIS A 16 -4.44 -14.79 7.09
C HIS A 16 -4.66 -13.46 6.38
N GLY A 17 -5.30 -12.50 7.07
CA GLY A 17 -5.50 -11.13 6.58
C GLY A 17 -4.57 -10.16 7.31
N PHE A 18 -4.00 -9.20 6.60
CA PHE A 18 -3.29 -8.08 7.21
C PHE A 18 -4.20 -6.85 7.20
N LEU A 19 -4.57 -6.38 8.40
CA LEU A 19 -5.23 -5.09 8.57
C LEU A 19 -4.17 -3.99 8.58
N GLN A 20 -4.23 -3.05 7.62
CA GLN A 20 -3.33 -1.89 7.65
C GLN A 20 -3.78 -0.92 8.74
N GLU A 21 -3.00 -0.83 9.82
CA GLU A 21 -3.17 0.15 10.89
C GLU A 21 -1.94 1.06 11.01
N LEU A 22 -2.15 2.30 11.41
CA LEU A 22 -1.08 3.22 11.77
C LEU A 22 -1.32 3.67 13.20
N THR A 23 -0.28 3.66 14.03
CA THR A 23 -0.39 4.00 15.45
C THR A 23 0.63 5.05 15.80
N PHE A 24 0.19 6.14 16.42
CA PHE A 24 1.08 7.14 16.99
C PHE A 24 1.10 6.99 18.49
N TYR A 25 2.27 7.25 19.08
CA TYR A 25 2.47 7.25 20.52
C TYR A 25 2.89 8.64 20.96
N THR A 26 2.43 9.08 22.14
CA THR A 26 2.82 10.39 22.70
C THR A 26 4.19 10.37 23.35
N GLU A 27 4.76 9.19 23.64
CA GLU A 27 6.07 9.07 24.29
C GLU A 27 6.98 8.05 23.58
N PRO A 28 8.32 8.24 23.67
CA PRO A 28 9.30 7.35 23.05
C PRO A 28 9.12 5.87 23.39
N ASP A 29 9.69 5.00 22.56
CA ASP A 29 9.67 3.54 22.73
C ASP A 29 8.25 2.94 22.83
N ALA A 30 7.28 3.57 22.16
CA ALA A 30 5.86 3.21 22.18
C ALA A 30 5.20 3.34 23.57
N GLY A 31 5.64 4.32 24.36
CA GLY A 31 5.03 4.71 25.63
C GLY A 31 3.86 5.70 25.48
N GLY A 32 3.28 6.11 26.60
CA GLY A 32 2.22 7.11 26.64
C GLY A 32 0.90 6.68 25.98
N ASN A 33 0.13 7.67 25.51
CA ASN A 33 -1.16 7.45 24.84
C ASN A 33 -0.96 7.02 23.39
N ALA A 34 -1.79 6.11 22.91
CA ALA A 34 -1.78 5.62 21.53
C ALA A 34 -2.96 6.18 20.71
N PHE A 35 -2.68 6.69 19.52
CA PHE A 35 -3.67 7.08 18.52
C PHE A 35 -3.62 6.11 17.34
N VAL A 36 -4.66 5.30 17.17
CA VAL A 36 -4.74 4.29 16.11
C VAL A 36 -5.62 4.80 14.97
N PHE A 37 -5.08 4.80 13.76
CA PHE A 37 -5.74 5.14 12.52
C PHE A 37 -5.94 3.87 11.69
N ARG A 38 -7.21 3.57 11.40
CA ARG A 38 -7.65 2.44 10.56
C ARG A 38 -8.23 2.90 9.22
N THR A 39 -8.39 4.21 9.08
CA THR A 39 -8.99 4.90 7.95
C THR A 39 -7.97 5.87 7.34
N LYS A 40 -8.22 6.26 6.08
CA LYS A 40 -7.45 7.32 5.43
C LYS A 40 -8.00 8.65 5.94
N GLU A 41 -7.17 9.45 6.58
CA GLU A 41 -7.56 10.74 7.16
C GLU A 41 -7.16 11.89 6.22
N PRO A 42 -8.13 12.56 5.57
CA PRO A 42 -7.84 13.67 4.67
C PRO A 42 -7.44 14.95 5.42
N ASP A 43 -7.81 15.06 6.70
CA ASP A 43 -7.49 16.20 7.55
C ASP A 43 -7.09 15.74 8.96
N LEU A 44 -5.82 15.96 9.32
CA LEU A 44 -5.29 15.69 10.64
C LEU A 44 -5.44 16.86 11.61
N THR A 45 -6.01 17.99 11.16
CA THR A 45 -6.19 19.19 11.99
C THR A 45 -6.92 18.93 13.31
N PRO A 46 -7.99 18.13 13.35
CA PRO A 46 -8.68 17.79 14.60
C PRO A 46 -7.81 16.99 15.58
N HIS A 47 -6.78 16.31 15.09
CA HIS A 47 -5.90 15.45 15.86
C HIS A 47 -4.63 16.18 16.35
N TYR A 48 -4.23 17.29 15.73
CA TYR A 48 -3.01 18.03 16.09
C TYR A 48 -2.97 18.53 17.53
N SER A 49 -4.09 19.01 18.08
CA SER A 49 -4.11 19.52 19.46
C SER A 49 -3.87 18.42 20.51
N LYS A 50 -4.07 17.15 20.14
CA LYS A 50 -3.79 15.99 21.00
C LYS A 50 -2.48 15.28 20.65
N LEU A 51 -2.02 15.37 19.40
CA LEU A 51 -0.77 14.76 18.92
C LEU A 51 0.47 15.66 19.05
N LEU A 52 0.32 16.99 19.08
CA LEU A 52 1.43 17.95 19.00
C LEU A 52 1.55 18.91 20.21
N ASN A 53 0.55 19.01 21.09
CA ASN A 53 0.62 19.95 22.22
C ASN A 53 1.56 19.52 23.36
N ASP A 54 1.89 18.22 23.48
CA ASP A 54 2.79 17.73 24.55
C ASP A 54 4.24 17.50 24.12
N GLY A 55 4.62 17.94 22.91
CA GLY A 55 5.98 17.74 22.40
C GLY A 55 6.23 16.30 21.96
N GLU A 56 7.00 16.16 20.88
CA GLU A 56 7.58 14.89 20.44
C GLU A 56 6.59 13.75 20.10
N GLY A 57 5.55 14.03 19.31
CA GLY A 57 4.66 12.97 18.77
C GLY A 57 5.40 11.97 17.87
N LEU A 58 5.33 10.67 18.20
CA LEU A 58 5.99 9.59 17.46
C LEU A 58 5.10 8.98 16.38
N VAL A 59 5.69 8.78 15.19
CA VAL A 59 5.09 7.96 14.11
C VAL A 59 5.44 6.50 14.28
N LYS A 60 4.49 5.64 13.95
CA LYS A 60 4.73 4.25 13.58
C LYS A 60 3.69 3.78 12.57
N LYS A 61 4.12 3.14 11.48
CA LYS A 61 3.22 2.63 10.43
C LYS A 61 3.22 1.11 10.33
N ILE A 62 2.05 0.59 9.95
CA ILE A 62 1.70 -0.77 9.50
C ILE A 62 2.36 -1.89 10.33
N THR A 63 1.64 -2.24 11.40
CA THR A 63 1.71 -3.44 12.25
C THR A 63 3.11 -3.92 12.70
N LEU A 64 3.34 -3.74 14.02
CA LEU A 64 4.35 -4.29 14.95
C LEU A 64 5.66 -3.49 15.22
N ILE A 65 6.22 -3.74 16.42
CA ILE A 65 7.00 -2.83 17.31
C ILE A 65 8.53 -3.02 17.22
N CYS A 66 9.33 -1.93 17.36
CA CYS A 66 10.61 -1.83 18.13
C CYS A 66 11.22 -0.40 18.11
N GLY A 67 11.96 0.03 19.16
CA GLY A 67 12.47 1.40 19.36
C GLY A 67 13.98 1.54 19.67
N ARG A 68 14.55 2.75 19.41
CA ARG A 68 15.49 3.53 20.26
C ARG A 68 15.89 4.90 19.64
N TYR A 69 15.98 5.93 20.50
CA TYR A 69 16.40 7.36 20.36
C TYR A 69 17.56 7.70 19.37
N PRO A 70 17.72 8.97 18.88
CA PRO A 70 16.89 10.18 19.01
C PRO A 70 16.11 10.53 17.73
N PHE A 71 15.82 9.55 16.88
CA PHE A 71 15.10 9.77 15.64
C PHE A 71 13.87 8.85 15.60
N TYR A 72 12.69 9.41 15.29
CA TYR A 72 11.36 8.77 15.14
C TYR A 72 11.39 7.56 14.22
N ILE A 73 10.59 6.49 14.31
CA ILE A 73 10.81 5.28 13.50
C ILE A 73 9.58 4.88 12.64
N PHE A 74 9.64 5.07 11.32
CA PHE A 74 8.71 4.48 10.35
C PHE A 74 9.02 3.02 10.12
N CYS A 75 8.14 2.15 10.61
CA CYS A 75 8.22 0.73 10.31
C CYS A 75 7.38 0.38 9.07
N SER A 76 7.91 -0.49 8.24
CA SER A 76 7.24 -1.11 7.10
C SER A 76 7.56 -2.60 7.15
N VAL A 77 6.56 -3.44 7.03
CA VAL A 77 6.77 -4.88 6.86
C VAL A 77 7.18 -5.11 5.42
N SER A 78 8.40 -5.61 5.20
CA SER A 78 8.83 -6.04 3.88
C SER A 78 8.05 -7.28 3.43
N ALA A 79 8.14 -7.55 2.14
CA ALA A 79 7.57 -8.72 1.48
C ALA A 79 7.74 -10.05 2.24
N ASP A 80 8.93 -10.28 2.81
CA ASP A 80 9.31 -11.47 3.58
C ASP A 80 8.80 -11.48 5.04
N GLY A 81 8.02 -10.47 5.44
CA GLY A 81 7.55 -10.30 6.81
C GLY A 81 8.56 -9.62 7.75
N THR A 82 9.73 -9.23 7.26
CA THR A 82 10.73 -8.53 8.07
C THR A 82 10.26 -7.12 8.38
N LEU A 83 10.39 -6.70 9.64
CA LEU A 83 10.04 -5.35 10.05
C LEU A 83 11.20 -4.40 9.76
N LEU A 84 11.06 -3.55 8.74
CA LEU A 84 12.02 -2.50 8.42
C LEU A 84 11.61 -1.21 9.09
N CYS A 85 12.41 -0.75 10.03
CA CYS A 85 12.15 0.43 10.84
C CYS A 85 13.17 1.53 10.50
N ARG A 86 12.72 2.72 10.08
CA ARG A 86 13.56 3.82 9.59
C ARG A 86 13.27 5.11 10.29
N ASN A 87 14.33 5.87 10.59
CA ASN A 87 14.09 7.04 11.40
C ASN A 87 13.60 8.30 10.63
N GLN A 88 12.50 8.99 11.03
CA GLN A 88 11.77 10.03 10.25
C GLN A 88 10.91 11.01 11.09
N THR A 89 11.29 12.29 11.11
CA THR A 89 10.56 13.38 11.80
C THR A 89 9.19 13.67 11.19
N LEU A 90 8.14 13.77 12.03
CA LEU A 90 6.86 14.32 11.56
C LEU A 90 7.01 15.78 11.20
N PHE A 91 6.69 16.09 9.96
CA PHE A 91 6.57 17.48 9.55
C PHE A 91 5.29 18.07 10.16
N ARG A 92 5.42 19.23 10.83
CA ARG A 92 4.27 20.02 11.33
C ARG A 92 3.29 20.43 10.23
N THR A 93 3.67 20.24 8.97
CA THR A 93 2.88 20.51 7.77
C THR A 93 2.11 19.28 7.25
N MET A 94 2.21 18.12 7.90
CA MET A 94 1.56 16.88 7.44
C MET A 94 0.04 16.90 7.69
N LYS A 95 -0.73 17.37 6.71
CA LYS A 95 -2.18 17.60 6.86
C LYS A 95 -3.05 16.37 6.64
N SER A 96 -2.53 15.31 6.03
CA SER A 96 -3.29 14.12 5.72
C SER A 96 -2.43 12.87 5.89
N LEU A 97 -3.10 11.73 5.94
CA LEU A 97 -2.48 10.47 6.25
C LEU A 97 -3.27 9.32 5.65
N ARG A 98 -2.57 8.44 4.93
CA ARG A 98 -3.19 7.26 4.34
C ARG A 98 -2.24 6.07 4.33
N TYR A 99 -2.80 4.88 4.44
CA TYR A 99 -2.15 3.66 3.96
C TYR A 99 -2.26 3.59 2.43
N LEU A 100 -1.37 2.81 1.81
CA LEU A 100 -1.37 2.65 0.35
C LEU A 100 -2.32 1.50 -0.03
N GLY A 101 -3.12 1.74 -1.07
CA GLY A 101 -4.03 0.78 -1.65
C GLY A 101 -5.20 0.40 -0.74
N PRO A 102 -5.74 -0.83 -0.88
CA PRO A 102 -6.85 -1.30 -0.07
C PRO A 102 -6.40 -1.66 1.36
N LEU A 103 -7.32 -1.56 2.32
CA LEU A 103 -7.08 -1.88 3.73
C LEU A 103 -6.62 -3.33 3.93
N ASP A 104 -7.19 -4.25 3.16
CA ASP A 104 -6.83 -5.66 3.13
C ASP A 104 -5.90 -5.93 1.94
N THR A 105 -4.64 -6.20 2.24
CA THR A 105 -3.57 -6.43 1.25
C THR A 105 -3.63 -7.82 0.62
N THR A 106 -4.52 -8.70 1.10
CA THR A 106 -4.71 -10.03 0.51
C THR A 106 -5.61 -9.99 -0.72
N ILE A 107 -6.38 -8.92 -0.89
CA ILE A 107 -7.28 -8.73 -2.03
C ILE A 107 -6.45 -8.41 -3.27
N PRO A 108 -6.53 -9.19 -4.36
CA PRO A 108 -5.82 -8.88 -5.59
C PRO A 108 -6.31 -7.55 -6.19
N SER A 109 -5.51 -6.50 -6.05
CA SER A 109 -5.85 -5.15 -6.53
C SER A 109 -4.65 -4.46 -7.19
N ILE A 110 -4.95 -3.39 -7.91
CA ILE A 110 -3.96 -2.37 -8.30
C ILE A 110 -4.46 -0.99 -7.91
N SER A 111 -3.60 -0.20 -7.28
CA SER A 111 -3.85 1.18 -6.90
C SER A 111 -2.89 2.08 -7.64
N ILE A 112 -3.41 3.09 -8.34
CA ILE A 112 -2.64 4.07 -9.10
C ILE A 112 -2.70 5.43 -8.43
N TYR A 113 -1.60 6.17 -8.50
CA TYR A 113 -1.44 7.47 -7.85
C TYR A 113 -1.05 8.52 -8.88
N SER A 114 -1.68 9.68 -8.83
CA SER A 114 -1.33 10.79 -9.73
C SER A 114 0.05 11.37 -9.44
N GLY A 115 0.56 11.19 -8.22
CA GLY A 115 1.75 11.87 -7.74
C GLY A 115 1.50 13.34 -7.40
N THR A 116 2.48 13.91 -6.70
CA THR A 116 2.68 15.34 -6.47
C THR A 116 4.16 15.67 -6.70
N ASP A 117 4.52 16.96 -6.69
CA ASP A 117 5.91 17.40 -6.89
C ASP A 117 6.92 16.79 -5.90
N SER A 118 6.46 16.35 -4.73
CA SER A 118 7.31 15.82 -3.65
C SER A 118 7.09 14.35 -3.33
N ASP A 119 6.07 13.69 -3.90
CA ASP A 119 5.73 12.30 -3.59
C ASP A 119 5.00 11.63 -4.77
N LEU A 120 5.64 10.62 -5.36
CA LEU A 120 5.08 9.83 -6.47
C LEU A 120 3.82 9.05 -6.03
N ALA A 121 3.76 8.61 -4.77
CA ALA A 121 2.59 7.97 -4.18
C ALA A 121 1.61 9.00 -3.57
N GLY A 122 1.81 10.29 -3.84
CA GLY A 122 0.95 11.41 -3.46
C GLY A 122 -0.26 11.60 -4.37
N GLY A 123 -1.06 12.61 -4.08
CA GLY A 123 -2.17 13.03 -4.95
C GLY A 123 -3.38 12.08 -4.98
N ILE A 124 -4.09 12.05 -6.11
CA ILE A 124 -5.30 11.24 -6.29
C ILE A 124 -4.92 9.77 -6.35
N GLU A 125 -5.58 8.95 -5.54
CA GLU A 125 -5.47 7.49 -5.59
C GLU A 125 -6.73 6.91 -6.22
N ARG A 126 -6.57 5.95 -7.14
CA ARG A 126 -7.66 5.08 -7.61
C ARG A 126 -7.27 3.63 -7.42
N THR A 127 -8.13 2.87 -6.74
CA THR A 127 -7.91 1.44 -6.50
C THR A 127 -8.90 0.61 -7.31
N PHE A 128 -8.40 -0.40 -7.99
CA PHE A 128 -9.18 -1.30 -8.83
C PHE A 128 -9.01 -2.75 -8.36
N THR A 129 -10.15 -3.41 -8.14
CA THR A 129 -10.25 -4.84 -7.79
C THR A 129 -10.96 -5.66 -8.87
N GLY A 130 -11.55 -4.98 -9.87
CA GLY A 130 -12.25 -5.59 -10.99
C GLY A 130 -11.34 -6.30 -12.01
N LEU A 131 -11.91 -6.70 -13.14
CA LEU A 131 -11.16 -7.37 -14.22
C LEU A 131 -10.43 -6.39 -15.14
N ALA A 132 -10.92 -5.16 -15.24
CA ALA A 132 -10.34 -4.10 -16.06
C ALA A 132 -10.76 -2.72 -15.54
N ALA A 133 -10.00 -1.70 -15.88
CA ALA A 133 -10.32 -0.30 -15.63
C ALA A 133 -9.68 0.58 -16.70
N ASN A 134 -10.32 1.69 -17.04
CA ASN A 134 -9.80 2.66 -18.00
C ASN A 134 -10.20 4.08 -17.63
N ASP A 135 -9.68 5.03 -18.41
CA ASP A 135 -9.98 6.46 -18.31
C ASP A 135 -9.83 7.01 -16.88
N PHE A 136 -8.61 6.90 -16.38
CA PHE A 136 -8.29 7.26 -15.00
C PHE A 136 -8.42 8.76 -14.70
N GLY A 137 -8.51 9.61 -15.72
CA GLY A 137 -8.53 11.08 -15.59
C GLY A 137 -7.16 11.70 -15.24
N PHE A 138 -6.11 10.90 -15.10
CA PHE A 138 -4.73 11.33 -14.90
C PHE A 138 -3.75 10.26 -15.39
N LEU A 139 -2.48 10.63 -15.57
CA LEU A 139 -1.39 9.69 -15.81
C LEU A 139 -0.78 9.27 -14.46
N PRO A 140 -0.71 7.97 -14.13
CA PRO A 140 -0.10 7.53 -12.89
C PRO A 140 1.39 7.85 -12.82
N ALA A 141 1.86 8.29 -11.66
CA ALA A 141 3.28 8.43 -11.33
C ALA A 141 3.79 7.23 -10.51
N TRP A 142 2.92 6.64 -9.69
CA TRP A 142 3.21 5.46 -8.90
C TRP A 142 2.04 4.47 -8.98
N MET A 143 2.35 3.20 -8.74
CA MET A 143 1.33 2.17 -8.57
C MET A 143 1.69 1.21 -7.43
N LEU A 144 0.67 0.57 -6.87
CA LEU A 144 0.78 -0.47 -5.87
C LEU A 144 -0.08 -1.66 -6.28
N LEU A 145 0.51 -2.84 -6.35
CA LEU A 145 -0.17 -4.11 -6.51
C LEU A 145 -0.31 -4.77 -5.13
N THR A 146 -1.46 -5.38 -4.89
CA THR A 146 -1.69 -6.19 -3.68
C THR A 146 -2.24 -7.57 -4.03
N GLY A 147 -2.23 -8.50 -3.08
CA GLY A 147 -2.82 -9.84 -3.21
C GLY A 147 -2.12 -10.72 -4.24
N ARG A 148 -0.78 -10.62 -4.37
CA ARG A 148 0.03 -11.41 -5.32
C ARG A 148 -0.53 -11.35 -6.74
N SER A 149 -0.89 -10.15 -7.16
CA SER A 149 -1.63 -9.93 -8.40
C SER A 149 -0.72 -9.55 -9.55
N SER A 150 -1.27 -9.68 -10.75
CA SER A 150 -0.66 -9.21 -11.98
C SER A 150 -1.67 -8.41 -12.79
N TRP A 151 -1.18 -7.42 -13.53
CA TRP A 151 -1.98 -6.45 -14.26
C TRP A 151 -1.23 -5.99 -15.51
N THR A 152 -1.91 -5.89 -16.64
CA THR A 152 -1.38 -5.32 -17.87
C THR A 152 -1.89 -3.90 -18.04
N GLY A 153 -0.98 -2.92 -18.00
CA GLY A 153 -1.26 -1.52 -18.30
C GLY A 153 -1.09 -1.22 -19.79
N PHE A 154 -1.94 -0.37 -20.33
CA PHE A 154 -1.90 0.06 -21.73
C PHE A 154 -1.80 1.57 -21.84
N SER A 155 -1.08 2.05 -22.86
CA SER A 155 -0.91 3.48 -23.12
C SER A 155 -2.19 4.19 -23.55
N SER A 156 -3.15 3.45 -24.11
CA SER A 156 -4.44 3.98 -24.56
C SER A 156 -5.59 3.62 -23.62
N PRO A 157 -6.69 4.40 -23.57
CA PRO A 157 -7.86 4.11 -22.72
C PRO A 157 -8.71 2.91 -23.17
N ASP A 158 -8.55 2.45 -24.40
CA ASP A 158 -9.33 1.38 -25.04
C ASP A 158 -8.63 0.00 -24.97
N PHE A 159 -7.66 -0.16 -24.07
CA PHE A 159 -6.84 -1.37 -23.93
C PHE A 159 -5.98 -1.69 -25.17
N SER A 160 -5.55 -0.66 -25.89
CA SER A 160 -4.67 -0.75 -27.06
C SER A 160 -3.34 -0.01 -26.85
N GLY A 161 -2.44 -0.12 -27.84
CA GLY A 161 -1.13 0.54 -27.83
C GLY A 161 -0.06 -0.24 -27.08
N ASN A 162 0.98 0.48 -26.65
CA ASN A 162 2.07 -0.12 -25.89
C ASN A 162 1.53 -0.64 -24.56
N SER A 163 2.01 -1.81 -24.16
CA SER A 163 1.52 -2.46 -22.96
C SER A 163 2.65 -2.99 -22.10
N THR A 164 2.48 -2.87 -20.79
CA THR A 164 3.42 -3.35 -19.78
C THR A 164 2.66 -4.22 -18.79
N CYS A 165 3.12 -5.44 -18.62
CA CYS A 165 2.67 -6.36 -17.59
C CYS A 165 3.44 -6.08 -16.30
N PHE A 166 2.71 -5.81 -15.25
CA PHE A 166 3.21 -5.66 -13.89
C PHE A 166 2.77 -6.86 -13.06
N SER A 167 3.68 -7.44 -12.30
CA SER A 167 3.38 -8.57 -11.43
C SER A 167 4.14 -8.46 -10.13
N THR A 168 3.49 -8.84 -9.04
CA THR A 168 4.12 -9.07 -7.74
C THR A 168 3.79 -10.50 -7.28
N SER A 169 4.80 -11.19 -6.78
CA SER A 169 4.68 -12.47 -6.09
C SER A 169 4.42 -12.30 -4.59
N GLU A 170 4.56 -11.07 -4.11
CA GLU A 170 4.41 -10.67 -2.72
C GLU A 170 3.00 -10.15 -2.42
N LEU A 171 2.66 -10.05 -1.14
CA LEU A 171 1.35 -9.50 -0.73
C LEU A 171 1.18 -8.05 -1.15
N MET A 172 2.29 -7.32 -1.28
CA MET A 172 2.31 -5.95 -1.72
C MET A 172 3.60 -5.68 -2.50
N GLY A 173 3.49 -5.04 -3.65
CA GLY A 173 4.61 -4.56 -4.45
C GLY A 173 4.28 -3.20 -5.06
N GLY A 174 5.21 -2.25 -5.02
CA GLY A 174 5.02 -0.93 -5.61
C GLY A 174 6.10 -0.61 -6.63
N ALA A 175 5.74 0.15 -7.68
CA ALA A 175 6.72 0.66 -8.63
C ALA A 175 6.38 2.07 -9.09
N GLN A 176 7.44 2.80 -9.41
CA GLN A 176 7.39 4.06 -10.13
C GLN A 176 7.03 3.77 -11.59
N VAL A 177 6.05 4.52 -12.11
CA VAL A 177 5.52 4.35 -13.47
C VAL A 177 5.44 5.67 -14.23
N ASP A 178 5.97 6.75 -13.67
CA ASP A 178 6.17 7.98 -14.43
C ASP A 178 7.06 7.73 -15.66
N GLY A 179 6.75 8.41 -16.76
CA GLY A 179 7.37 8.15 -18.06
C GLY A 179 6.81 6.93 -18.83
N ASN A 180 6.02 6.05 -18.19
CA ASN A 180 5.30 4.97 -18.85
C ASN A 180 3.79 5.26 -18.85
N PRO A 181 3.27 5.96 -19.87
CA PRO A 181 1.88 6.37 -19.88
C PRO A 181 0.98 5.13 -19.78
N MET A 182 0.15 5.10 -18.74
CA MET A 182 -0.81 4.02 -18.49
C MET A 182 -2.20 4.63 -18.31
N ARG A 183 -3.11 4.32 -19.23
CA ARG A 183 -4.47 4.88 -19.30
C ARG A 183 -5.57 3.85 -19.15
N SER A 184 -5.23 2.58 -19.31
CA SER A 184 -6.12 1.47 -19.00
C SER A 184 -5.35 0.26 -18.46
N LEU A 185 -6.06 -0.62 -17.78
CA LEU A 185 -5.54 -1.74 -17.01
C LEU A 185 -6.44 -2.96 -17.21
N ILE A 186 -5.84 -4.13 -17.45
CA ILE A 186 -6.52 -5.43 -17.44
C ILE A 186 -5.85 -6.32 -16.40
N LYS A 187 -6.64 -7.05 -15.62
CA LYS A 187 -6.13 -8.01 -14.65
C LYS A 187 -5.47 -9.19 -15.37
N GLY A 188 -4.28 -9.55 -14.89
CA GLY A 188 -3.46 -10.62 -15.42
C GLY A 188 -2.46 -10.16 -16.48
N CYS A 189 -1.45 -11.00 -16.70
CA CYS A 189 -0.46 -10.83 -17.75
C CYS A 189 -0.65 -11.89 -18.83
N ASN A 190 -1.36 -11.51 -19.90
CA ASN A 190 -1.69 -12.41 -20.99
C ASN A 190 -0.66 -12.27 -22.13
N SER A 191 -0.07 -13.39 -22.55
CA SER A 191 0.93 -13.42 -23.62
C SER A 191 0.41 -12.88 -24.96
N LYS A 192 -0.90 -12.86 -25.19
CA LYS A 192 -1.51 -12.31 -26.42
C LYS A 192 -1.17 -10.83 -26.64
N TYR A 193 -0.91 -10.07 -25.57
CA TYR A 193 -0.61 -8.65 -25.66
C TYR A 193 0.87 -8.36 -25.97
N ARG A 194 1.75 -9.36 -25.84
CA ARG A 194 3.21 -9.22 -26.02
C ARG A 194 3.79 -8.02 -25.25
N SER A 195 3.25 -7.80 -24.06
CA SER A 195 3.62 -6.69 -23.19
C SER A 195 5.03 -6.82 -22.67
N ASP A 196 5.69 -5.70 -22.44
CA ASP A 196 6.92 -5.67 -21.64
C ASP A 196 6.64 -6.21 -20.24
N TYR A 197 7.59 -6.91 -19.63
CA TYR A 197 7.37 -7.58 -18.34
C TYR A 197 8.15 -6.92 -17.21
N TRP A 198 7.43 -6.45 -16.19
CA TRP A 198 7.95 -5.78 -15.02
C TRP A 198 7.61 -6.59 -13.76
N ASN A 199 8.62 -7.23 -13.20
CA ASN A 199 8.51 -7.84 -11.88
C ASN A 199 8.72 -6.74 -10.82
N VAL A 200 7.64 -6.35 -10.17
CA VAL A 200 7.63 -5.24 -9.20
C VAL A 200 8.50 -5.54 -7.99
N ASP A 201 8.64 -6.81 -7.61
CA ASP A 201 9.43 -7.23 -6.45
C ASP A 201 10.94 -7.03 -6.64
N LYS A 202 11.38 -6.81 -7.89
CA LYS A 202 12.81 -6.63 -8.24
C LYS A 202 13.19 -5.18 -8.48
N LEU A 203 12.23 -4.25 -8.39
CA LEU A 203 12.41 -2.83 -8.70
C LEU A 203 12.58 -1.97 -7.45
N THR A 204 12.33 -2.54 -6.26
CA THR A 204 12.46 -1.90 -4.94
C THR A 204 13.69 -2.40 -4.21
#